data_AF-A0A7Y0SJF6-F1
#
_entry.id   AF-A0A7Y0SJF6-F1
#
_cell.length_a   1.000
_cell.length_b   1.000
_cell.length_c   1.000
_cell.angle_alpha   90.00
_cell.angle_beta   90.00
_cell.angle_gamma   90.00
#
_symmetry.space_group_name_H-M   'P 1'
#
loop_
_entity.id
_entity.type
_entity.pdbx_description
1 polymer ?
#
loop_
_entity_poly.entity_id
_entity_poly.type
_entity_poly.pdbx_seq_one_letter_code
_entity_poly.pdbx_strand_id
1 'polypeptide(L)' 'MKITEEMLEDHCMVWFGSLGYQTLNGSELEPKGSTPERESLSDVVLKPRLRQALLNINSHLPEECIDTAIGILLN' A
#
# COMPACT_ATOMS: atom_id res chain seq x y z
N MET A 1 18.68 26.44 -11.74
CA MET A 1 18.35 25.01 -11.86
C MET A 1 16.88 24.85 -11.50
N LYS A 2 16.07 24.18 -12.34
CA LYS A 2 14.64 23.95 -12.08
C LYS A 2 14.47 22.53 -11.57
N ILE A 3 13.79 22.35 -10.44
CA ILE A 3 13.40 21.03 -9.93
C ILE A 3 12.14 20.59 -10.67
N THR A 4 12.07 19.34 -11.14
CA THR A 4 10.90 18.73 -11.79
C THR A 4 10.20 17.75 -10.84
N GLU A 5 8.96 17.38 -11.16
CA GLU A 5 8.20 16.36 -10.41
C GLU A 5 8.90 15.00 -10.42
N GLU A 6 9.40 14.57 -11.59
CA GLU A 6 10.18 13.34 -11.74
C GLU A 6 11.44 13.33 -10.85
N MET A 7 12.20 14.42 -10.85
CA MET A 7 13.38 14.53 -9.98
C MET A 7 12.99 14.46 -8.49
N LEU A 8 11.89 15.12 -8.12
CA LEU A 8 11.40 15.10 -6.75
C LEU A 8 10.95 13.68 -6.34
N GLU A 9 10.24 12.99 -7.22
CA GLU A 9 9.80 11.60 -7.02
C GLU A 9 10.98 10.66 -6.81
N ASP A 10 11.99 10.70 -7.69
CA ASP A 10 13.21 9.88 -7.57
C ASP A 10 13.93 10.11 -6.24
N HIS A 11 14.07 11.38 -5.83
CA HIS A 11 14.70 11.72 -4.55
C HIS A 11 13.89 11.22 -3.35
N CYS A 12 12.55 11.34 -3.39
CA CYS A 12 11.66 10.83 -2.34
C CYS A 12 11.76 9.31 -2.23
N MET A 13 11.79 8.58 -3.36
CA MET A 13 11.89 7.12 -3.38
C MET A 13 13.20 6.64 -2.74
N VAL A 14 14.33 7.29 -3.04
CA VAL A 14 15.61 6.99 -2.38
C VAL A 14 15.53 7.27 -0.88
N TRP A 15 14.94 8.39 -0.48
CA TRP A 15 14.82 8.75 0.94
C TRP A 15 13.96 7.75 1.71
N PHE A 16 12.76 7.43 1.22
CA PHE A 16 11.88 6.44 1.85
C PHE A 16 12.52 5.05 1.86
N GLY A 17 13.20 4.65 0.78
CA GLY A 17 13.97 3.41 0.73
C GLY A 17 15.04 3.34 1.84
N SER A 18 15.74 4.44 2.10
CA SER A 18 16.75 4.50 3.19
C SER A 18 16.14 4.33 4.59
N LEU A 19 14.86 4.63 4.76
CA LEU A 19 14.10 4.44 6.00
C LEU A 19 13.47 3.03 6.10
N GLY A 20 13.67 2.17 5.10
CA GLY A 20 13.13 0.81 5.06
C GLY A 20 11.74 0.69 4.43
N TYR A 21 11.22 1.74 3.79
CA TYR A 21 9.98 1.64 3.03
C TYR A 21 10.22 0.88 1.72
N GLN A 22 9.28 0.01 1.38
CA GLN A 22 9.23 -0.60 0.07
C GLN A 22 8.69 0.41 -0.95
N THR A 23 9.45 0.64 -2.02
CA THR A 23 9.06 1.46 -3.16
C THR A 23 8.62 0.56 -4.31
N LEU A 24 7.42 0.76 -4.86
CA LEU A 24 6.85 -0.04 -5.95
C LEU A 24 6.30 0.86 -7.05
N ASN A 25 6.30 0.37 -8.29
CA ASN A 25 5.65 1.08 -9.37
C ASN A 25 4.14 0.81 -9.35
N GLY A 26 3.32 1.87 -9.42
CA GLY A 26 1.88 1.76 -9.43
C GLY A 26 1.33 0.84 -10.53
N SER A 27 1.96 0.82 -11.70
CA SER A 27 1.53 -0.03 -12.84
C SER A 27 1.66 -1.52 -12.57
N GLU A 28 2.59 -1.92 -11.70
CA GLU A 28 2.76 -3.32 -11.29
C GLU A 28 1.55 -3.80 -10.47
N LEU A 29 0.93 -2.90 -9.72
CA LEU A 29 -0.16 -3.17 -8.78
C LEU A 29 -1.55 -3.10 -9.41
N GLU A 30 -1.66 -2.60 -10.64
CA GLU A 30 -2.92 -2.49 -11.36
C GLU A 30 -3.58 -3.86 -11.61
N PRO A 31 -4.90 -3.91 -11.91
CA PRO A 31 -5.60 -5.18 -12.14
C PRO A 31 -5.00 -6.07 -13.23
N LYS A 32 -4.28 -5.47 -14.18
CA LYS A 32 -3.58 -6.16 -15.29
C LYS A 32 -2.05 -6.07 -15.17
N GLY A 33 -1.55 -5.57 -14.04
CA GLY A 33 -0.13 -5.45 -13.75
C GLY A 33 0.53 -6.81 -13.50
N SER A 34 1.84 -6.79 -13.29
CA SER A 34 2.63 -7.99 -13.00
C SER A 34 2.36 -8.59 -11.61
N THR A 35 1.97 -7.75 -10.65
CA THR A 35 1.67 -8.14 -9.27
C THR A 35 0.38 -7.44 -8.83
N PRO A 36 -0.78 -7.85 -9.38
CA PRO A 36 -2.03 -7.12 -9.22
C PRO A 36 -2.49 -7.15 -7.75
N GLU A 37 -2.59 -5.98 -7.15
CA GLU A 37 -3.11 -5.80 -5.78
C GLU A 37 -4.34 -4.89 -5.72
N ARG A 38 -4.57 -4.12 -6.79
CA ARG A 38 -5.77 -3.33 -7.02
C ARG A 38 -6.78 -4.15 -7.79
N GLU A 39 -8.04 -4.05 -7.40
CA GLU A 39 -9.18 -4.58 -8.17
C GLU A 39 -9.63 -3.55 -9.23
N SER A 40 -9.43 -2.26 -8.96
CA SER A 40 -9.70 -1.13 -9.84
C SER A 40 -8.63 -0.05 -9.73
N LEU A 41 -8.44 0.74 -10.81
CA LEU A 41 -7.56 1.92 -10.77
C LEU A 41 -8.03 2.99 -9.77
N SER A 42 -9.32 2.98 -9.42
CA SER A 42 -9.92 3.87 -8.43
C SER A 42 -9.66 3.47 -6.97
N ASP A 43 -9.08 2.30 -6.72
CA ASP A 43 -8.86 1.82 -5.35
C ASP A 43 -7.85 2.70 -4.62
N VAL A 44 -8.25 3.31 -3.50
CA VAL A 44 -7.34 4.14 -2.70
C VAL A 44 -6.65 3.36 -1.57
N VAL A 45 -7.10 2.12 -1.32
CA VAL A 45 -6.54 1.22 -0.31
C VAL A 45 -6.24 -0.14 -0.93
N LEU A 46 -5.05 -0.68 -0.65
CA LEU A 46 -4.69 -2.06 -0.98
C LEU A 46 -5.21 -2.98 0.12
N LYS A 47 -6.45 -3.46 -0.02
CA LYS A 47 -7.16 -4.23 1.01
C LYS A 47 -6.36 -5.44 1.54
N PRO A 48 -5.69 -6.25 0.71
CA PRO A 48 -4.89 -7.38 1.20
C PRO A 48 -3.74 -6.93 2.11
N ARG A 49 -3.03 -5.85 1.75
CA ARG A 49 -1.94 -5.30 2.58
C ARG A 49 -2.47 -4.73 3.89
N LEU A 50 -3.61 -4.03 3.87
CA LEU A 50 -4.25 -3.53 5.08
C LEU A 50 -4.58 -4.68 6.03
N ARG A 51 -5.21 -5.76 5.52
CA ARG A 51 -5.54 -6.93 6.33
C ARG A 51 -4.31 -7.55 6.96
N GLN A 52 -3.26 -7.79 6.16
CA GLN A 52 -2.03 -8.39 6.67
C GLN A 52 -1.35 -7.51 7.72
N ALA A 53 -1.32 -6.19 7.52
CA ALA A 53 -0.76 -5.25 8.49
C ALA A 53 -1.55 -5.28 9.82
N LEU A 54 -2.89 -5.30 9.76
CA LEU A 54 -3.72 -5.38 10.95
C LEU A 54 -3.54 -6.69 11.70
N LEU A 55 -3.42 -7.82 11.00
CA LEU A 55 -3.10 -9.13 11.60
C LEU A 55 -1.73 -9.12 12.28
N ASN A 56 -0.72 -8.55 11.64
CA ASN A 56 0.64 -8.49 12.19
C ASN A 56 0.70 -7.63 13.47
N ILE A 57 0.04 -6.47 13.46
CA ILE A 57 0.00 -5.55 14.61
C ILE A 57 -0.81 -6.15 15.77
N ASN A 58 -1.90 -6.84 15.45
CA ASN A 58 -2.87 -7.33 16.43
C ASN A 58 -2.90 -8.87 16.49
N SER A 59 -1.75 -9.53 16.47
CA SER A 59 -1.62 -10.99 16.38
C SER A 59 -2.25 -11.77 17.55
N HIS A 60 -2.68 -11.07 18.59
CA HIS A 60 -3.36 -11.62 19.77
C HIS A 60 -4.88 -11.64 19.63
N LEU A 61 -5.44 -10.95 18.63
CA LEU A 61 -6.87 -10.92 18.36
C LEU A 61 -7.27 -12.02 17.36
N PRO A 62 -8.50 -12.55 17.44
CA PRO A 62 -9.06 -13.40 16.39
C PRO A 62 -9.15 -12.67 15.04
N GLU A 63 -8.99 -13.41 13.94
CA GLU A 63 -9.08 -12.84 12.59
C GLU A 63 -10.43 -12.15 12.33
N GLU A 64 -11.53 -12.68 12.89
CA GLU A 64 -12.88 -12.11 12.75
C GLU A 64 -12.96 -10.66 13.29
N CYS A 65 -12.22 -10.34 14.34
CA CYS A 65 -12.13 -8.96 14.85
C CYS A 65 -11.44 -8.04 13.83
N ILE A 66 -10.43 -8.55 13.12
CA ILE A 66 -9.72 -7.81 12.07
C ILE A 66 -10.62 -7.59 10.87
N ASP A 67 -11.34 -8.62 10.42
CA ASP A 67 -12.27 -8.52 9.30
C ASP A 67 -13.42 -7.53 9.61
N THR A 68 -13.91 -7.53 10.85
CA THR A 68 -14.88 -6.54 11.34
C THR A 68 -14.31 -5.11 11.28
N ALA A 69 -13.08 -4.91 11.77
CA ALA A 69 -12.43 -3.59 11.76
C ALA A 69 -12.19 -3.07 10.34
N ILE A 70 -11.81 -3.93 9.40
CA ILE A 70 -11.68 -3.57 7.98
C ILE A 70 -13.02 -3.10 7.41
N GLY A 71 -14.11 -3.81 7.73
CA GLY A 71 -15.45 -3.38 7.33
C GLY A 71 -15.81 -1.98 7.85
N ILE A 72 -15.40 -1.64 9.07
CA ILE A 72 -15.62 -0.29 9.65
C ILE A 72 -14.74 0.76 8.96
N LEU A 73 -13.48 0.46 8.66
CA LEU A 73 -12.51 1.40 8.09
C LEU A 73 -12.79 1.77 6.62
N LEU A 74 -13.43 0.87 5.88
CA LEU A 74 -13.63 1.02 4.43
C LEU A 74 -15.08 1.40 4.05
N ASN A 75 -15.96 1.56 5.04
CA ASN A 75 -17.30 2.14 4.88
C ASN A 75 -17.27 3.66 5.01
#